data_AF-F5VC90-F1
#
_entry.id   AF-F5VC90-F1
#
_cell.length_a   1.000
_cell.length_b   1.000
_cell.length_c   1.000
_cell.angle_alpha   90.00
_cell.angle_beta   90.00
_cell.angle_gamma   90.00
#
_symmetry.space_group_name_H-M   'P 1'
#
loop_
_entity.id
_entity.type
_entity.pdbx_description
1 polymer ?
#
loop_
_entity_poly.entity_id
_entity_poly.type
_entity_poly.pdbx_seq_one_letter_code
_entity_poly.pdbx_strand_id
1 'polypeptide(L)'
;MLDIIDVLAQVYRKLPETKNPQALLNRLVNYIRSVALAGRIHFPTNEEKLIADIGILGQRAGLNGVYMADYSAKSQFYSIFEEIPRH
;
A
#
# COMPACT_ATOMS: atom_id res chain seq x y z
N MET A 1 -8.92 -9.72 0.55
CA MET A 1 -9.16 -8.84 1.72
C MET A 1 -8.08 -9.02 2.78
N LEU A 2 -7.78 -10.25 3.23
CA LEU A 2 -6.70 -10.52 4.19
C LEU A 2 -5.35 -9.94 3.75
N ASP A 3 -4.99 -10.10 2.48
CA ASP A 3 -3.82 -9.45 1.88
C ASP A 3 -3.72 -7.93 2.09
N ILE A 4 -4.84 -7.21 1.98
CA ILE A 4 -4.90 -5.76 2.20
C ILE A 4 -4.68 -5.45 3.68
N ILE A 5 -5.27 -6.23 4.58
CA ILE A 5 -5.12 -6.08 6.04
C ILE A 5 -3.66 -6.33 6.45
N ASP A 6 -3.04 -7.38 5.93
CA ASP A 6 -1.65 -7.71 6.20
C ASP A 6 -0.71 -6.58 5.77
N VAL A 7 -0.92 -6.03 4.58
CA VAL A 7 -0.13 -4.89 4.07
C VAL A 7 -0.39 -3.62 4.88
N LEU A 8 -1.64 -3.34 5.27
CA LEU A 8 -1.96 -2.20 6.15
C LEU A 8 -1.23 -2.31 7.50
N ALA A 9 -1.25 -3.49 8.13
CA ALA A 9 -0.56 -3.74 9.39
C ALA A 9 0.96 -3.59 9.21
N GLN A 10 1.50 -4.09 8.11
CA GLN A 10 2.93 -4.01 7.81
C GLN A 10 3.39 -2.57 7.57
N VAL A 11 2.62 -1.78 6.81
CA VAL A 11 2.90 -0.36 6.59
C VAL A 11 2.82 0.41 7.90
N TYR A 12 1.79 0.17 8.73
CA TYR A 12 1.66 0.81 10.04
C TYR A 12 2.90 0.58 10.92
N ARG A 13 3.43 -0.64 10.97
CA ARG A 13 4.65 -0.97 11.73
C ARG A 13 5.89 -0.26 11.19
N LYS A 14 6.04 -0.16 9.86
CA LYS A 14 7.23 0.41 9.23
C LYS A 14 7.22 1.93 9.13
N LEU A 15 6.05 2.56 9.21
CA LEU A 15 5.90 4.00 8.98
C LEU A 15 6.80 4.86 9.87
N PRO A 16 6.97 4.59 11.19
CA PRO A 16 7.82 5.40 12.07
C PRO A 16 9.32 5.37 11.71
N GLU A 17 9.78 4.27 11.11
CA GLU A 17 11.21 4.02 10.83
C GLU A 17 11.58 4.34 9.37
N THR A 18 10.57 4.57 8.52
CA THR A 18 10.78 4.74 7.08
C THR A 18 11.29 6.14 6.75
N LYS A 19 12.48 6.22 6.13
CA LYS A 19 13.09 7.50 5.68
C LYS A 19 12.25 8.27 4.66
N ASN A 20 11.46 7.56 3.84
CA ASN A 20 10.55 8.16 2.86
C ASN A 20 9.13 7.59 3.02
N PRO A 21 8.36 8.08 4.01
CA PRO A 21 7.04 7.53 4.30
C PRO A 21 6.05 7.78 3.16
N GLN A 22 6.21 8.86 2.39
CA GLN A 22 5.35 9.17 1.25
C GLN A 22 5.43 8.09 0.17
N ALA A 23 6.64 7.61 -0.15
CA ALA A 23 6.82 6.51 -1.09
C ALA A 23 6.25 5.17 -0.59
N LEU A 24 6.22 4.95 0.74
CA LEU A 24 5.57 3.78 1.33
C LEU A 24 4.04 3.88 1.23
N LEU A 25 3.46 5.05 1.51
CA LEU A 25 2.02 5.30 1.38
C LEU A 25 1.54 5.23 -0.08
N ASN A 26 2.33 5.74 -1.04
CA ASN A 26 2.00 5.63 -2.46
C ASN A 26 1.92 4.15 -2.90
N ARG A 27 2.89 3.33 -2.48
CA ARG A 27 2.87 1.88 -2.72
C ARG A 27 1.66 1.20 -2.08
N LEU A 28 1.32 1.57 -0.85
CA LEU A 28 0.13 1.05 -0.15
C LEU A 28 -1.14 1.29 -0.97
N VAL A 29 -1.38 2.52 -1.42
CA VAL A 29 -2.59 2.85 -2.20
C VAL A 29 -2.62 2.07 -3.51
N ASN A 30 -1.50 2.00 -4.23
CA ASN A 30 -1.41 1.23 -5.46
C ASN A 30 -1.71 -0.26 -5.24
N TYR A 31 -1.19 -0.84 -4.16
CA TYR A 31 -1.46 -2.23 -3.80
C TYR A 31 -2.95 -2.46 -3.47
N ILE A 32 -3.55 -1.60 -2.64
CA ILE A 32 -4.99 -1.67 -2.30
C ILE A 32 -5.83 -1.63 -3.57
N ARG A 33 -5.57 -0.68 -4.48
CA ARG A 33 -6.30 -0.54 -5.75
C ARG A 33 -6.13 -1.76 -6.65
N SER A 34 -4.92 -2.32 -6.73
CA SER A 34 -4.62 -3.52 -7.53
C SER A 34 -5.37 -4.75 -7.00
N VAL A 35 -5.28 -5.04 -5.70
CA VAL A 35 -5.98 -6.18 -5.09
C VAL A 35 -7.49 -6.01 -5.16
N ALA A 36 -8.00 -4.79 -4.94
CA ALA A 36 -9.43 -4.50 -5.04
C ALA A 36 -9.96 -4.72 -6.46
N LEU A 37 -9.22 -4.29 -7.49
CA LEU A 37 -9.56 -4.52 -8.88
C LEU A 37 -9.60 -6.02 -9.22
N ALA A 38 -8.54 -6.76 -8.85
CA ALA A 38 -8.45 -8.19 -9.11
C ALA A 38 -9.56 -8.98 -8.40
N GLY A 39 -9.87 -8.61 -7.16
CA GLY A 39 -10.90 -9.26 -6.34
C GLY A 39 -12.32 -8.72 -6.53
N ARG A 40 -12.53 -7.74 -7.42
CA ARG A 40 -13.81 -7.01 -7.59
C ARG A 40 -14.39 -6.50 -6.26
N ILE A 41 -13.52 -5.98 -5.40
CA ILE A 41 -13.87 -5.47 -4.08
C ILE A 41 -14.36 -4.03 -4.25
N HIS A 42 -15.53 -3.74 -3.69
CA HIS A 42 -16.07 -2.39 -3.60
C HIS A 42 -15.95 -1.90 -2.16
N PHE A 43 -15.26 -0.77 -1.97
CA PHE A 43 -15.17 -0.13 -0.67
C PHE A 43 -16.35 0.81 -0.44
N PRO A 44 -16.88 0.90 0.79
CA PRO A 44 -17.84 1.93 1.16
C PRO A 44 -17.21 3.33 1.10
N THR A 45 -18.04 4.36 0.96
CA THR A 45 -17.61 5.76 0.72
C THR A 45 -16.60 6.27 1.76
N ASN A 46 -16.73 5.89 3.02
CA ASN A 46 -15.80 6.26 4.08
C ASN A 46 -14.41 5.65 3.89
N GLU A 47 -14.32 4.39 3.45
CA GLU A 47 -13.05 3.73 3.17
C GLU A 47 -12.40 4.27 1.89
N GLU A 48 -13.19 4.53 0.84
CA GLU A 48 -12.71 5.21 -0.36
C GLU A 48 -12.11 6.58 -0.04
N LYS A 49 -12.74 7.34 0.85
CA LYS A 49 -12.20 8.62 1.32
C LYS A 49 -10.86 8.45 2.03
N LEU A 50 -10.74 7.46 2.92
CA LEU A 50 -9.47 7.18 3.61
C LEU A 50 -8.37 6.78 2.62
N ILE A 51 -8.68 5.93 1.63
CA ILE A 51 -7.73 5.53 0.59
C ILE A 51 -7.29 6.76 -0.23
N ALA A 52 -8.21 7.66 -0.56
CA ALA A 52 -7.90 8.92 -1.24
C ALA A 52 -7.02 9.85 -0.39
N ASP A 53 -7.32 10.02 0.90
CA ASP A 53 -6.54 10.84 1.83
C ASP A 53 -5.10 10.30 1.98
N ILE A 54 -4.93 8.98 2.09
CA ILE A 54 -3.60 8.33 2.08
C ILE A 54 -2.89 8.59 0.74
N GLY A 55 -3.63 8.55 -0.38
CA GLY A 55 -3.10 8.85 -1.70
C GLY A 55 -2.55 10.27 -1.80
N ILE A 56 -3.24 11.25 -1.23
CA ILE A 56 -2.77 12.65 -1.17
C ILE A 56 -1.48 12.75 -0.34
N LEU A 57 -1.40 12.06 0.79
CA LEU A 57 -0.18 11.99 1.60
C LEU A 57 0.98 11.32 0.85
N GLY A 58 0.70 10.29 0.05
CA GLY A 58 1.67 9.57 -0.77
C GLY A 58 2.14 10.33 -2.01
N GLN A 59 1.28 11.14 -2.63
CA GLN A 59 1.59 11.92 -3.84
C GLN A 59 2.71 12.93 -3.68
N ARG A 60 3.04 13.35 -2.45
CA ARG A 60 4.22 14.21 -2.20
C ARG A 60 5.56 13.54 -2.60
N ALA A 61 5.59 12.21 -2.77
CA ALA A 61 6.73 11.51 -3.36
C ALA A 61 6.88 11.72 -4.89
N GLY A 62 5.82 12.24 -5.53
CA GLY A 62 5.57 12.22 -6.97
C GLY A 62 6.27 13.28 -7.83
N LEU A 63 7.46 13.76 -7.45
CA LEU A 63 8.35 14.45 -8.41
C LEU A 63 9.52 13.58 -8.89
N ASN A 64 9.79 12.43 -8.25
CA ASN A 64 10.93 11.57 -8.60
C ASN A 64 10.53 10.10 -8.82
N GLY A 65 9.89 9.83 -9.96
CA GLY A 65 10.46 8.82 -10.88
C GLY A 65 10.14 7.33 -10.73
N VAL A 66 9.11 6.88 -10.00
CA VAL A 66 8.69 5.46 -10.09
C VAL A 66 7.17 5.40 -10.15
N TYR A 67 6.61 5.37 -11.36
CA TYR A 67 5.19 5.09 -11.62
C TYR A 67 5.01 3.77 -12.39
N MET A 68 6.11 3.00 -12.59
CA MET A 68 6.19 1.88 -13.53
C MET A 68 6.65 0.55 -12.90
N ALA A 69 6.75 0.47 -11.58
CA ALA A 69 7.03 -0.81 -10.91
C ALA A 69 5.72 -1.60 -10.72
N ASP A 70 5.79 -2.92 -10.80
CA ASP A 70 4.66 -3.79 -10.49
C ASP A 70 4.30 -3.67 -9.00
N TYR A 71 3.29 -2.83 -8.69
CA TYR A 71 2.83 -2.59 -7.31
C TYR A 71 1.88 -3.67 -6.80
N SER A 72 1.68 -4.77 -7.54
CA SER A 72 0.74 -5.82 -7.14
C SER A 72 1.31 -6.81 -6.13
N ALA A 73 2.63 -6.87 -5.96
CA ALA A 73 3.27 -7.89 -5.12
C ALA A 73 3.24 -7.52 -3.62
N LYS A 74 2.65 -8.40 -2.78
CA LYS A 74 2.65 -8.25 -1.31
C LYS A 74 4.05 -8.17 -0.72
N SER A 75 5.01 -8.89 -1.31
CA SER A 75 6.40 -8.95 -0.86
C SER A 75 7.12 -7.60 -0.83
N GLN A 76 6.68 -6.60 -1.59
CA GLN A 76 7.30 -5.28 -1.60
C GLN A 76 7.22 -4.54 -0.25
N PHE A 77 6.36 -4.99 0.67
CA PHE A 77 6.17 -4.44 2.00
C PHE A 77 6.97 -5.19 3.08
N TYR A 78 7.59 -6.32 2.74
CA TYR A 78 8.30 -7.19 3.67
C TYR A 78 9.79 -7.21 3.34
N SER A 79 10.61 -7.27 4.38
CA SER A 79 12.05 -7.51 4.27
C SER A 79 12.31 -8.99 4.01
N ILE A 80 13.49 -9.32 3.50
CA ILE A 80 13.86 -10.71 3.15
C ILE A 80 13.81 -11.72 4.32
N PHE A 81 13.80 -11.23 5.56
CA PHE A 81 13.74 -12.04 6.79
C PHE A 81 12.37 -12.00 7.48
N GLU A 82 11.41 -11.24 6.95
CA GLU A 82 10.06 -11.20 7.51
C GLU A 82 9.19 -12.28 6.88
N GLU A 83 8.44 -12.99 7.72
CA GLU A 83 7.45 -13.94 7.24
C GLU A 83 6.30 -13.20 6.54
N ILE A 84 6.00 -13.63 5.31
CA ILE A 84 4.88 -13.09 4.52
C ILE A 84 3.69 -14.03 4.73
N PRO A 85 2.58 -13.57 5.32
CA PRO A 85 1.38 -14.40 5.48
C PRO A 85 0.87 -14.88 4.11
N ARG A 86 0.56 -16.18 4.03
CA ARG A 86 0.00 -16.85 2.86
C ARG A 86 -1.36 -17.43 3.25
N HIS A 87 -2.39 -17.15 2.46
CA HIS A 87 -3.76 -17.60 2.70
C HIS A 87 -4.43 -17.99 1.38
#